data_AF-A0A2X3HFH9-F1
#
_entry.id   AF-A0A2X3HFH9-F1
#
_cell.length_a   1.000
_cell.length_b   1.000
_cell.length_c   1.000
_cell.angle_alpha   90.00
_cell.angle_beta   90.00
_cell.angle_gamma   90.00
#
_symmetry.space_group_name_H-M   'P 1'
#
loop_
_entity.id
_entity.type
_entity.pdbx_description
1 polymer ?
#
loop_
_entity_poly.entity_id
_entity_poly.type
_entity_poly.pdbx_seq_one_letter_code
_entity_poly.pdbx_strand_id
1 'polypeptide(L)'
;MSKEEFLEYKPIQNEGFVGEVIFEDWEDGEDVFTDMKKIVANDAMTIILQSKKRVKQFLNEENIPFKIHMTEIYLHSPNPFHVVKVLEEFCVYGGSKYITLFLGRPCEFRLEQFGKKGKWDIGRHLSGNSVAITLLGNDPVLYVSAQNEQDCENFMELIDTRLDDQIIPFMTYEENSSFDIAVPPDFLKEFDLPDGNFKRIFARLLNDPNEGGDDTLHKLYADDALQMIAISSFYDDVLDELQIDYHLENKMLLSEPVIPDVREDTLEKLHSESFMDRVYLFYASQPNYQVKKGQPSSLFKKIFSSKATLDFNLEKNGKAVVLVLDGELAIIYENE
;
A
#
# COMPACT_ATOMS: atom_id res chain seq x y z
N MET A 1 34.19 2.29 28.78
CA MET A 1 33.81 2.26 27.35
C MET A 1 35.08 2.11 26.52
N SER A 2 35.29 0.91 25.98
CA SER A 2 36.47 0.57 25.17
C SER A 2 36.22 0.94 23.71
N LYS A 3 37.26 1.47 23.04
CA LYS A 3 37.30 1.82 21.60
C LYS A 3 36.88 0.70 20.63
N GLU A 4 36.61 -0.51 21.11
CA GLU A 4 36.21 -1.67 20.32
C GLU A 4 34.72 -1.69 19.97
N GLU A 5 33.83 -1.06 20.75
CA GLU A 5 32.39 -0.93 20.39
C GLU A 5 32.17 0.03 19.20
N PHE A 6 33.03 1.04 19.04
CA PHE A 6 32.97 1.99 17.91
C PHE A 6 33.26 1.36 16.54
N LEU A 7 33.81 0.14 16.49
CA LEU A 7 34.12 -0.55 15.23
C LEU A 7 32.94 -1.35 14.66
N GLU A 8 31.93 -1.68 15.47
CA GLU A 8 30.75 -2.42 15.00
C GLU A 8 29.79 -1.54 14.17
N TYR A 9 29.85 -0.22 14.34
CA TYR A 9 29.02 0.77 13.63
C TYR A 9 29.62 1.35 12.34
N LYS A 10 30.81 0.88 11.93
CA LYS A 10 31.39 1.22 10.62
C LYS A 10 30.51 0.91 9.38
N PRO A 11 29.49 0.03 9.39
CA PRO A 11 28.55 -0.08 8.27
C PRO A 11 27.79 1.22 7.98
N ILE A 12 27.61 2.09 8.98
CA ILE A 12 26.89 3.37 8.90
C ILE A 12 27.76 4.49 8.28
N GLN A 13 29.09 4.32 8.24
CA GLN A 13 30.03 5.36 7.76
C GLN A 13 30.38 5.28 6.27
N ASN A 14 29.73 4.41 5.50
CA ASN A 14 29.89 4.36 4.03
C ASN A 14 28.78 5.14 3.29
N GLU A 15 28.06 6.00 4.01
CA GLU A 15 26.89 6.74 3.55
C GLU A 15 27.28 8.07 2.88
N GLY A 16 26.37 8.65 2.10
CA GLY A 16 26.56 10.00 1.55
C GLY A 16 26.61 11.03 2.69
N PHE A 17 25.57 11.04 3.53
CA PHE A 17 25.43 11.92 4.72
C PHE A 17 24.55 11.26 5.79
N VAL A 18 24.88 11.48 7.08
CA VAL A 18 24.18 10.91 8.25
C VAL A 18 23.86 12.02 9.25
N GLY A 19 22.60 12.13 9.64
CA GLY A 19 22.12 12.97 10.74
C GLY A 19 21.75 12.13 11.97
N GLU A 20 21.80 12.75 13.14
CA GLU A 20 21.44 12.14 14.43
C GLU A 20 20.41 13.01 15.13
N VAL A 21 19.24 12.46 15.45
CA VAL A 21 18.29 13.08 16.39
C VAL A 21 18.44 12.40 17.73
N ILE A 22 18.73 13.18 18.78
CA ILE A 22 18.84 12.68 20.15
C ILE A 22 17.57 13.09 20.89
N PHE A 23 16.86 12.11 21.45
CA PHE A 23 15.67 12.34 22.24
C PHE A 23 16.00 12.27 23.73
N GLU A 24 15.95 13.40 24.43
CA GLU A 24 16.35 13.48 25.84
C GLU A 24 15.37 12.74 26.78
N ASP A 25 14.12 12.53 26.36
CA ASP A 25 13.01 11.98 27.19
C ASP A 25 12.53 10.58 26.74
N TRP A 26 13.29 9.83 25.92
CA TRP A 26 12.98 8.43 25.56
C TRP A 26 13.28 7.47 26.74
N GLU A 27 12.57 7.63 27.85
CA GLU A 27 12.70 6.76 29.02
C GLU A 27 11.77 5.52 28.95
N ASP A 28 10.62 5.64 28.27
CA ASP A 28 9.59 4.58 28.18
C ASP A 28 9.23 4.21 26.74
N GLY A 29 9.11 2.90 26.45
CA GLY A 29 8.88 2.38 25.10
C GLY A 29 7.56 2.81 24.43
N GLU A 30 6.55 3.22 25.22
CA GLU A 30 5.27 3.75 24.71
C GLU A 30 5.41 5.17 24.14
N ASP A 31 6.27 6.00 24.73
CA ASP A 31 6.55 7.36 24.23
C ASP A 31 7.33 7.29 22.92
N VAL A 32 8.36 6.43 22.86
CA VAL A 32 9.11 6.15 21.62
C VAL A 32 8.19 5.66 20.51
N PHE A 33 7.28 4.75 20.83
CA PHE A 33 6.31 4.26 19.86
C PHE A 33 5.42 5.37 19.32
N THR A 34 4.91 6.23 20.20
CA THR A 34 4.01 7.34 19.85
C THR A 34 4.72 8.33 18.92
N ASP A 35 5.94 8.73 19.26
CA ASP A 35 6.74 9.64 18.44
C ASP A 35 7.09 9.01 17.09
N MET A 36 7.51 7.74 17.09
CA MET A 36 7.86 7.06 15.85
C MET A 36 6.66 6.91 14.92
N LYS A 37 5.45 6.68 15.45
CA LYS A 37 4.24 6.69 14.60
C LYS A 37 4.05 8.03 13.89
N LYS A 38 4.25 9.14 14.60
CA LYS A 38 4.16 10.49 14.00
C LYS A 38 5.22 10.68 12.91
N ILE A 39 6.43 10.17 13.15
CA ILE A 39 7.57 10.36 12.24
C ILE A 39 7.45 9.49 10.97
N VAL A 40 6.95 8.24 11.02
CA VAL A 40 7.19 7.29 9.90
C VAL A 40 5.98 6.51 9.38
N ALA A 41 4.83 6.52 10.08
CA ALA A 41 3.78 5.53 9.82
C ALA A 41 3.24 5.54 8.38
N ASN A 42 3.13 6.73 7.78
CA ASN A 42 2.55 6.91 6.44
C ASN A 42 3.60 6.92 5.32
N ASP A 43 4.87 7.16 5.64
CA ASP A 43 5.92 7.32 4.62
C ASP A 43 6.79 6.05 4.45
N ALA A 44 6.63 5.04 5.31
CA ALA A 44 7.47 3.85 5.28
C ALA A 44 7.19 2.96 4.06
N MET A 45 8.15 2.88 3.15
CA MET A 45 8.07 2.11 1.91
C MET A 45 8.78 0.75 2.01
N THR A 46 9.75 0.62 2.92
CA THR A 46 10.41 -0.67 3.21
C THR A 46 10.83 -0.71 4.67
N ILE A 47 10.57 -1.82 5.34
CA ILE A 47 11.07 -2.06 6.70
C ILE A 47 12.05 -3.23 6.68
N ILE A 48 13.18 -3.06 7.34
CA ILE A 48 14.19 -4.09 7.53
C ILE A 48 14.38 -4.35 9.02
N LEU A 49 14.34 -5.62 9.39
CA LEU A 49 14.45 -6.11 10.77
C LEU A 49 15.46 -7.24 10.85
N GLN A 50 16.00 -7.48 12.05
CA GLN A 50 16.80 -8.68 12.29
C GLN A 50 15.95 -9.95 12.20
N SER A 51 16.47 -10.98 11.54
CA SER A 51 15.83 -12.28 11.37
C SER A 51 15.81 -13.11 12.66
N LYS A 52 14.96 -12.73 13.62
CA LYS A 52 14.72 -13.48 14.86
C LYS A 52 13.48 -14.36 14.77
N LYS A 53 13.48 -15.48 15.52
CA LYS A 53 12.34 -16.41 15.56
C LYS A 53 11.05 -15.70 16.02
N ARG A 54 11.14 -14.86 17.06
CA ARG A 54 9.99 -14.10 17.60
C ARG A 54 9.40 -13.14 16.55
N VAL A 55 10.25 -12.37 15.86
CA VAL A 55 9.80 -11.46 14.79
C VAL A 55 9.10 -12.23 13.67
N LYS A 56 9.65 -13.35 13.20
CA LYS A 56 8.98 -14.17 12.18
C LYS A 56 7.64 -14.72 12.65
N GLN A 57 7.56 -15.15 13.90
CA GLN A 57 6.33 -15.68 14.46
C GLN A 57 5.25 -14.59 14.49
N PHE A 58 5.58 -13.41 15.05
CA PHE A 58 4.73 -12.24 15.04
C PHE A 58 4.24 -11.86 13.64
N LEU A 59 5.15 -11.74 12.66
CA LEU A 59 4.78 -11.37 11.29
C LEU A 59 3.83 -12.40 10.64
N ASN A 60 4.00 -13.69 10.93
CA ASN A 60 3.06 -14.72 10.44
C ASN A 60 1.71 -14.68 11.16
N GLU A 61 1.70 -14.42 12.47
CA GLU A 61 0.47 -14.29 13.28
C GLU A 61 -0.37 -13.10 12.83
N GLU A 62 0.28 -11.98 12.50
CA GLU A 62 -0.35 -10.76 11.99
C GLU A 62 -0.56 -10.77 10.45
N ASN A 63 -0.27 -11.88 9.77
CA ASN A 63 -0.36 -12.02 8.31
C ASN A 63 0.43 -10.96 7.50
N ILE A 64 1.54 -10.46 8.02
CA ILE A 64 2.38 -9.45 7.37
C ILE A 64 3.34 -10.14 6.37
N PRO A 65 3.26 -9.86 5.06
CA PRO A 65 4.15 -10.48 4.08
C PRO A 65 5.60 -10.02 4.27
N PHE A 66 6.54 -10.98 4.25
CA PHE A 66 7.96 -10.67 4.37
C PHE A 66 8.84 -11.59 3.54
N LYS A 67 10.04 -11.11 3.21
CA LYS A 67 11.13 -11.90 2.63
C LYS A 67 12.26 -12.02 3.63
N ILE A 68 12.96 -13.16 3.63
CA ILE A 68 14.18 -13.35 4.40
C ILE A 68 15.36 -13.26 3.45
N HIS A 69 16.35 -12.44 3.80
CA HIS A 69 17.63 -12.42 3.12
C HIS A 69 18.76 -12.42 4.15
N MET A 70 19.67 -13.40 4.05
CA MET A 70 20.73 -13.63 5.04
C MET A 70 20.18 -13.64 6.48
N THR A 71 20.59 -12.67 7.31
CA THR A 71 20.22 -12.52 8.72
C THR A 71 19.13 -11.48 8.93
N GLU A 72 18.43 -11.06 7.88
CA GLU A 72 17.46 -9.96 7.88
C GLU A 72 16.10 -10.37 7.31
N ILE A 73 15.09 -9.62 7.72
CA ILE A 73 13.71 -9.70 7.26
C ILE A 73 13.36 -8.39 6.57
N TYR A 74 12.70 -8.49 5.42
CA TYR A 74 12.34 -7.38 4.54
C TYR A 74 10.83 -7.37 4.37
N LEU A 75 10.22 -6.26 4.74
CA LEU A 75 8.82 -5.95 4.48
C LEU A 75 8.82 -4.88 3.38
N HIS A 76 8.36 -5.26 2.20
CA HIS A 76 8.29 -4.35 1.06
C HIS A 76 6.88 -3.78 0.96
N SER A 77 6.76 -2.46 0.81
CA SER A 77 5.47 -1.76 0.74
C SER A 77 4.49 -2.17 1.86
N PRO A 78 4.91 -2.14 3.14
CA PRO A 78 3.98 -2.40 4.23
C PRO A 78 2.88 -1.35 4.23
N ASN A 79 1.62 -1.76 4.45
CA ASN A 79 0.56 -0.79 4.73
C ASN A 79 0.82 -0.12 6.11
N PRO A 80 0.21 1.03 6.40
CA PRO A 80 0.43 1.78 7.65
C PRO A 80 0.13 0.99 8.90
N PHE A 81 -0.92 0.16 8.83
CA PHE A 81 -1.30 -0.70 9.93
C PHE A 81 -0.16 -1.68 10.26
N HIS A 82 0.46 -2.30 9.26
CA HIS A 82 1.63 -3.15 9.41
C HIS A 82 2.83 -2.36 9.96
N VAL A 83 3.04 -1.12 9.51
CA VAL A 83 4.10 -0.25 10.03
C VAL A 83 3.90 -0.01 11.53
N VAL A 84 2.69 0.38 11.94
CA VAL A 84 2.34 0.61 13.35
C VAL A 84 2.54 -0.66 14.18
N LYS A 85 2.04 -1.80 13.72
CA LYS A 85 2.22 -3.10 14.40
C LYS A 85 3.68 -3.47 14.59
N VAL A 86 4.50 -3.26 13.56
CA VAL A 86 5.94 -3.55 13.60
C VAL A 86 6.68 -2.59 14.53
N LEU A 87 6.32 -1.30 14.53
CA LEU A 87 6.87 -0.31 15.46
C LEU A 87 6.49 -0.65 16.90
N GLU A 88 5.26 -1.08 17.16
CA GLU A 88 4.81 -1.50 18.50
C GLU A 88 5.64 -2.70 19.00
N GLU A 89 5.78 -3.75 18.17
CA GLU A 89 6.61 -4.92 18.49
C GLU A 89 8.09 -4.58 18.70
N PHE A 90 8.59 -3.56 18.00
CA PHE A 90 9.95 -3.08 18.17
C PHE A 90 10.14 -2.23 19.43
N CYS A 91 9.44 -1.10 19.52
CA CYS A 91 9.61 -0.05 20.53
C CYS A 91 9.12 -0.48 21.91
N VAL A 92 7.95 -1.12 21.99
CA VAL A 92 7.31 -1.46 23.28
C VAL A 92 7.80 -2.81 23.78
N TYR A 93 7.88 -3.79 22.89
CA TYR A 93 8.10 -5.19 23.28
C TYR A 93 9.52 -5.72 23.05
N GLY A 94 10.42 -4.90 22.50
CA GLY A 94 11.84 -5.24 22.34
C GLY A 94 12.10 -6.38 21.33
N GLY A 95 11.35 -6.42 20.22
CA GLY A 95 11.37 -7.51 19.26
C GLY A 95 12.69 -7.65 18.47
N SER A 96 13.40 -6.56 18.20
CA SER A 96 14.63 -6.54 17.39
C SER A 96 15.75 -5.73 18.05
N LYS A 97 16.99 -5.94 17.61
CA LYS A 97 18.12 -5.07 18.05
C LYS A 97 18.10 -3.72 17.31
N TYR A 98 17.61 -3.73 16.09
CA TYR A 98 17.43 -2.55 15.25
C TYR A 98 16.24 -2.74 14.33
N ILE A 99 15.72 -1.62 13.85
CA ILE A 99 14.80 -1.54 12.73
C ILE A 99 15.30 -0.43 11.81
N THR A 100 15.31 -0.68 10.51
CA THR A 100 15.59 0.34 9.49
C THR A 100 14.34 0.54 8.64
N LEU A 101 13.87 1.77 8.54
CA LEU A 101 12.72 2.17 7.73
C LEU A 101 13.18 3.06 6.58
N PHE A 102 12.90 2.66 5.35
CA PHE A 102 13.10 3.49 4.16
C PHE A 102 11.83 4.29 3.93
N LEU A 103 11.95 5.62 3.87
CA LEU A 103 10.84 6.53 3.69
C LEU A 103 10.78 7.09 2.27
N GLY A 104 9.55 7.26 1.79
CA GLY A 104 9.21 7.97 0.56
C GLY A 104 9.49 7.22 -0.74
N ARG A 105 10.55 6.40 -0.82
CA ARG A 105 10.75 5.44 -1.92
C ARG A 105 11.14 4.06 -1.42
N PRO A 106 10.66 2.98 -2.09
CA PRO A 106 11.03 1.63 -1.71
C PRO A 106 12.54 1.42 -1.93
N CYS A 107 13.13 0.61 -1.07
CA CYS A 107 14.49 0.14 -1.24
C CYS A 107 14.54 -0.77 -2.48
N GLU A 108 15.24 -0.36 -3.54
CA GLU A 108 15.47 -1.20 -4.72
C GLU A 108 16.31 -2.42 -4.31
N PHE A 109 15.65 -3.57 -4.19
CA PHE A 109 16.30 -4.84 -3.91
C PHE A 109 17.04 -5.35 -5.16
N ARG A 110 18.29 -4.93 -5.36
CA ARG A 110 19.14 -5.40 -6.46
C ARG A 110 19.78 -6.74 -6.12
N LEU A 111 19.07 -7.83 -6.40
CA LEU A 111 19.51 -9.23 -6.17
C LEU A 111 20.84 -9.63 -6.83
N GLU A 112 21.30 -8.91 -7.87
CA GLU A 112 22.34 -9.43 -8.77
C GLU A 112 23.76 -8.88 -8.58
N GLN A 113 24.03 -7.98 -7.63
CA GLN A 113 25.35 -7.31 -7.58
C GLN A 113 26.27 -7.61 -6.40
N PHE A 114 25.89 -8.45 -5.43
CA PHE A 114 26.77 -8.70 -4.28
C PHE A 114 27.67 -9.93 -4.47
N GLY A 115 28.74 -9.70 -5.24
CA GLY A 115 29.93 -10.53 -5.18
C GLY A 115 30.49 -10.63 -3.75
N LYS A 116 30.97 -11.83 -3.42
CA LYS A 116 31.69 -12.25 -2.20
C LYS A 116 32.22 -11.07 -1.33
N LYS A 117 31.54 -10.81 -0.20
CA LYS A 117 31.88 -9.83 0.87
C LYS A 117 31.47 -8.35 0.63
N GLY A 118 30.32 -8.09 0.01
CA GLY A 118 29.71 -6.75 0.11
C GLY A 118 29.24 -6.48 1.54
N LYS A 119 29.77 -5.42 2.18
CA LYS A 119 29.18 -4.88 3.41
C LYS A 119 27.83 -4.25 3.04
N TRP A 120 26.83 -4.41 3.92
CA TRP A 120 25.57 -3.68 3.83
C TRP A 120 25.85 -2.18 3.82
N ASP A 121 25.28 -1.46 2.85
CA ASP A 121 25.52 -0.03 2.59
C ASP A 121 24.17 0.62 2.24
N ILE A 122 23.50 1.18 3.25
CA ILE A 122 22.15 1.76 3.14
C ILE A 122 22.11 2.86 2.08
N GLY A 123 23.17 3.67 1.97
CA GLY A 123 23.26 4.77 1.01
C GLY A 123 23.14 4.34 -0.45
N ARG A 124 23.56 3.11 -0.80
CA ARG A 124 23.41 2.55 -2.15
C ARG A 124 21.99 2.11 -2.49
N HIS A 125 21.13 1.99 -1.48
CA HIS A 125 19.75 1.54 -1.61
C HIS A 125 18.73 2.68 -1.54
N LEU A 126 19.17 3.87 -1.13
CA LEU A 126 18.40 5.10 -1.24
C LEU A 126 18.30 5.53 -2.71
N SER A 127 17.18 6.11 -3.11
CA SER A 127 16.95 6.60 -4.47
C SER A 127 16.22 7.94 -4.45
N GLY A 128 16.73 8.94 -5.18
CA GLY A 128 16.17 10.30 -5.15
C GLY A 128 16.13 10.88 -3.74
N ASN A 129 15.06 11.62 -3.41
CA ASN A 129 14.88 12.32 -2.12
C ASN A 129 14.39 11.38 -1.00
N SER A 130 14.81 10.11 -0.99
CA SER A 130 14.45 9.15 0.06
C SER A 130 15.42 9.22 1.25
N VAL A 131 14.92 8.98 2.46
CA VAL A 131 15.74 8.78 3.65
C VAL A 131 15.57 7.37 4.21
N ALA A 132 16.57 6.89 4.92
CA ALA A 132 16.45 5.73 5.78
C ALA A 132 16.60 6.16 7.24
N ILE A 133 15.74 5.61 8.08
CA ILE A 133 15.74 5.83 9.52
C ILE A 133 16.16 4.54 10.18
N THR A 134 17.21 4.59 10.98
CA THR A 134 17.64 3.44 11.78
C THR A 134 17.46 3.73 13.26
N LEU A 135 16.64 2.91 13.89
CA LEU A 135 16.43 2.86 15.32
C LEU A 135 17.21 1.69 15.90
N LEU A 136 17.95 1.94 16.98
CA LEU A 136 18.64 0.92 17.76
C LEU A 136 17.86 0.71 19.07
N GLY A 137 17.58 -0.54 19.43
CA GLY A 137 16.62 -0.86 20.48
C GLY A 137 17.00 -0.41 21.90
N ASN A 138 18.23 0.07 22.12
CA ASN A 138 18.72 0.53 23.41
C ASN A 138 19.29 1.96 23.37
N ASP A 139 19.26 2.63 22.22
CA ASP A 139 19.86 3.95 22.09
C ASP A 139 18.77 5.01 21.91
N PRO A 140 18.84 6.15 22.62
CA PRO A 140 17.90 7.26 22.49
C PRO A 140 18.18 8.10 21.23
N VAL A 141 18.68 7.45 20.18
CA VAL A 141 19.22 8.10 18.98
C VAL A 141 18.54 7.52 17.76
N LEU A 142 17.99 8.42 16.95
CA LEU A 142 17.46 8.14 15.63
C LEU A 142 18.50 8.53 14.60
N TYR A 143 18.98 7.55 13.84
CA TYR A 143 19.93 7.79 12.75
C TYR A 143 19.17 8.03 11.45
N VAL A 144 19.42 9.15 10.80
CA VAL A 144 18.84 9.53 9.50
C VAL A 144 19.92 9.46 8.45
N SER A 145 19.72 8.61 7.43
CA SER A 145 20.64 8.43 6.31
C SER A 145 20.01 8.96 5.02
N ALA A 146 20.76 9.73 4.24
CA ALA A 146 20.30 10.29 2.96
C ALA A 146 21.36 10.16 1.85
N GLN A 147 20.98 10.40 0.59
CA GLN A 147 21.94 10.47 -0.52
C GLN A 147 22.80 11.73 -0.50
N ASN A 148 22.26 12.85 0.00
CA ASN A 148 22.95 14.14 0.08
C ASN A 148 22.60 14.86 1.39
N GLU A 149 23.40 15.87 1.75
CA GLU A 149 23.27 16.64 3.00
C GLU A 149 21.93 17.37 3.10
N GLN A 150 21.48 17.98 2.01
CA GLN A 150 20.23 18.75 1.98
C GLN A 150 19.01 17.88 2.29
N ASP A 151 18.92 16.69 1.72
CA ASP A 151 17.81 15.76 1.99
C ASP A 151 17.81 15.30 3.44
N CYS A 152 18.99 15.13 4.03
CA CYS A 152 19.13 14.81 5.45
C CYS A 152 18.66 15.97 6.33
N GLU A 153 19.17 17.19 6.09
CA GLU A 153 18.80 18.39 6.84
C GLU A 153 17.31 18.70 6.74
N ASN A 154 16.74 18.64 5.53
CA ASN A 154 15.31 18.82 5.30
C ASN A 154 14.46 17.84 6.10
N PHE A 155 14.89 16.57 6.19
CA PHE A 155 14.17 15.59 6.97
C PHE A 155 14.27 15.83 8.47
N MET A 156 15.45 16.26 8.95
CA MET A 156 15.65 16.61 10.36
C MET A 156 14.73 17.75 10.78
N GLU A 157 14.61 18.81 9.98
CA GLU A 157 13.67 19.92 10.25
C GLU A 157 12.20 19.45 10.26
N LEU A 158 11.86 18.47 9.42
CA LEU A 158 10.52 17.89 9.38
C LEU A 158 10.18 17.08 10.62
N ILE A 159 11.15 16.36 11.20
CA ILE A 159 10.93 15.55 12.42
C ILE A 159 10.41 16.44 13.54
N ASP A 160 11.07 17.57 13.80
CA ASP A 160 10.65 18.53 14.82
C ASP A 160 9.20 18.97 14.60
N THR A 161 8.85 19.25 13.35
CA THR A 161 7.50 19.69 12.99
C THR A 161 6.45 18.59 13.19
N ARG A 162 6.78 17.32 12.89
CA ARG A 162 5.89 16.17 13.07
C ARG A 162 5.65 15.83 14.53
N LEU A 163 6.66 16.03 15.38
CA LEU A 163 6.56 15.77 16.81
C LEU A 163 5.61 16.76 17.50
N ASP A 164 5.55 18.00 16.99
CA ASP A 164 4.57 19.04 17.35
C ASP A 164 3.14 18.78 16.81
N ASP A 165 2.79 17.52 16.52
CA ASP A 165 1.49 17.06 16.02
C ASP A 165 1.06 17.67 14.67
N GLN A 166 2.00 18.27 13.92
CA GLN A 166 1.70 18.76 12.58
C GLN A 166 1.86 17.64 11.55
N ILE A 167 0.76 17.33 10.85
CA ILE A 167 0.75 16.31 9.81
C ILE A 167 1.33 16.92 8.53
N ILE A 168 2.65 16.81 8.36
CA ILE A 168 3.36 17.25 7.17
C ILE A 168 4.03 16.03 6.52
N PRO A 169 3.76 15.71 5.25
CA PRO A 169 4.38 14.59 4.55
C PRO A 169 5.87 14.85 4.26
N PHE A 170 6.67 13.79 4.15
CA PHE A 170 8.14 13.92 4.04
C PHE A 170 8.58 14.44 2.69
N MET A 171 7.98 13.89 1.66
CA MET A 171 7.98 14.55 0.37
C MET A 171 6.62 15.23 0.22
N THR A 172 6.63 16.48 -0.25
CA THR A 172 5.50 16.96 -1.03
C THR A 172 5.35 15.97 -2.16
N TYR A 173 4.33 15.13 -2.09
CA TYR A 173 3.87 14.37 -3.24
C TYR A 173 3.32 15.42 -4.22
N GLU A 174 4.21 16.15 -4.90
CA GLU A 174 3.89 17.22 -5.85
C GLU A 174 2.83 16.69 -6.81
N GLU A 175 1.55 17.03 -6.60
CA GLU A 175 0.39 16.91 -7.51
C GLU A 175 0.46 15.81 -8.59
N ASN A 176 1.08 14.68 -8.26
CA ASN A 176 1.39 13.55 -9.15
C ASN A 176 1.20 12.23 -8.39
N SER A 177 0.37 12.22 -7.34
CA SER A 177 -0.24 11.00 -6.81
C SER A 177 -1.58 10.69 -7.51
N SER A 178 -1.62 10.79 -8.83
CA SER A 178 -2.08 9.61 -9.57
C SER A 178 -0.82 8.77 -9.82
N PHE A 179 -0.34 8.04 -8.78
CA PHE A 179 0.42 6.84 -9.07
C PHE A 179 -0.56 5.85 -9.66
N ASP A 180 -0.87 6.10 -10.93
CA ASP A 180 -1.28 5.10 -11.86
C ASP A 180 -0.23 4.00 -11.80
N ILE A 181 -0.51 2.99 -11.01
CA ILE A 181 0.24 1.76 -11.09
C ILE A 181 -0.05 1.24 -12.49
N ALA A 182 0.94 1.35 -13.38
CA ALA A 182 0.84 0.77 -14.71
C ALA A 182 0.53 -0.72 -14.53
N VAL A 183 -0.66 -1.14 -14.95
CA VAL A 183 -1.10 -2.52 -14.74
C VAL A 183 -0.44 -3.38 -15.81
N PRO A 184 0.46 -4.32 -15.44
CA PRO A 184 1.12 -5.15 -16.43
C PRO A 184 0.09 -6.02 -17.18
N PRO A 185 0.25 -6.27 -18.48
CA PRO A 185 -0.66 -7.15 -19.22
C PRO A 185 -0.79 -8.55 -18.61
N ASP A 186 0.30 -9.06 -18.03
CA ASP A 186 0.29 -10.35 -17.34
C ASP A 186 -0.60 -10.35 -16.09
N PHE A 187 -0.70 -9.21 -15.39
CA PHE A 187 -1.62 -9.04 -14.26
C PHE A 187 -3.07 -9.07 -14.74
N LEU A 188 -3.41 -8.30 -15.79
CA LEU A 188 -4.76 -8.32 -16.36
C LEU A 188 -5.18 -9.74 -16.75
N LYS A 189 -4.26 -10.49 -17.34
CA LYS A 189 -4.47 -11.89 -17.74
C LYS A 189 -4.61 -12.85 -16.55
N GLU A 190 -3.76 -12.73 -15.53
CA GLU A 190 -3.82 -13.54 -14.32
C GLU A 190 -5.17 -13.36 -13.60
N PHE A 191 -5.65 -12.11 -13.58
CA PHE A 191 -6.93 -11.76 -12.99
C PHE A 191 -8.08 -11.81 -14.00
N ASP A 192 -7.97 -12.38 -15.20
CA ASP A 192 -9.08 -12.44 -16.19
C ASP A 192 -9.84 -11.10 -16.32
N LEU A 193 -9.07 -10.02 -16.43
CA LEU A 193 -9.55 -8.65 -16.61
C LEU A 193 -9.41 -8.23 -18.08
N PRO A 194 -10.25 -7.31 -18.57
CA PRO A 194 -10.15 -6.85 -19.95
C PRO A 194 -8.80 -6.21 -20.25
N ASP A 195 -8.21 -6.59 -21.38
CA ASP A 195 -6.96 -6.07 -21.95
C ASP A 195 -7.18 -5.36 -23.29
N GLY A 196 -8.43 -4.99 -23.58
CA GLY A 196 -8.86 -4.37 -24.83
C GLY A 196 -8.23 -2.99 -25.14
N ASN A 197 -8.69 -2.35 -26.22
CA ASN A 197 -8.19 -1.05 -26.68
C ASN A 197 -8.72 0.11 -25.82
N PHE A 198 -8.29 0.16 -24.56
CA PHE A 198 -8.47 1.33 -23.71
C PHE A 198 -7.37 2.34 -23.98
N LYS A 199 -7.69 3.63 -23.86
CA LYS A 199 -6.68 4.67 -24.00
C LYS A 199 -5.71 4.64 -22.82
N ARG A 200 -6.23 4.33 -21.62
CA ARG A 200 -5.47 4.26 -20.38
C ARG A 200 -6.00 3.14 -19.50
N ILE A 201 -5.09 2.36 -18.92
CA ILE A 201 -5.36 1.38 -17.87
C ILE A 201 -4.34 1.59 -16.76
N PHE A 202 -4.80 1.81 -15.54
CA PHE A 202 -3.95 2.02 -14.39
C PHE A 202 -4.60 1.48 -13.13
N ALA A 203 -3.85 1.37 -12.04
CA ALA A 203 -4.41 0.98 -10.75
C ALA A 203 -4.07 1.98 -9.66
N ARG A 204 -4.93 2.02 -8.64
CA ARG A 204 -4.81 2.82 -7.43
C ARG A 204 -5.09 1.92 -6.23
N LEU A 205 -4.30 2.07 -5.18
CA LEU A 205 -4.56 1.43 -3.88
C LEU A 205 -5.68 2.20 -3.19
N LEU A 206 -6.67 1.49 -2.64
CA LEU A 206 -7.81 2.11 -1.95
C LEU A 206 -7.59 2.27 -0.45
N ASN A 207 -6.64 1.51 0.10
CA ASN A 207 -6.17 1.65 1.47
C ASN A 207 -4.88 2.48 1.53
N ASP A 208 -4.83 3.63 0.82
CA ASP A 208 -3.66 4.52 0.85
C ASP A 208 -3.64 5.33 2.15
N PRO A 209 -2.64 5.17 3.03
CA PRO A 209 -2.42 6.04 4.21
C PRO A 209 -2.53 7.54 3.98
N ASN A 210 -2.16 8.00 2.79
CA ASN A 210 -1.96 9.41 2.48
C ASN A 210 -3.27 10.13 2.18
N GLU A 211 -4.33 9.38 1.90
CA GLU A 211 -5.68 9.88 1.71
C GLU A 211 -6.50 9.38 2.89
N GLY A 212 -6.53 10.15 3.98
CA GLY A 212 -7.19 9.74 5.21
C GLY A 212 -8.62 9.25 4.97
N GLY A 213 -8.85 7.95 5.17
CA GLY A 213 -10.15 7.28 5.33
C GLY A 213 -11.11 7.35 4.13
N ASP A 214 -11.46 6.18 3.57
CA ASP A 214 -12.68 5.83 2.79
C ASP A 214 -13.16 6.71 1.60
N ASP A 215 -12.50 7.83 1.29
CA ASP A 215 -13.09 8.87 0.46
C ASP A 215 -12.60 8.91 -1.01
N THR A 216 -11.62 8.09 -1.42
CA THR A 216 -10.95 8.36 -2.70
C THR A 216 -11.72 7.89 -3.92
N LEU A 217 -12.47 6.79 -3.81
CA LEU A 217 -13.12 6.20 -4.98
C LEU A 217 -14.21 7.11 -5.54
N HIS A 218 -14.98 7.74 -4.67
CA HIS A 218 -16.04 8.66 -5.08
C HIS A 218 -15.48 9.96 -5.66
N LYS A 219 -14.29 10.40 -5.22
CA LYS A 219 -13.61 11.61 -5.73
C LYS A 219 -13.07 11.44 -7.15
N LEU A 220 -12.70 10.23 -7.57
CA LEU A 220 -12.18 9.96 -8.91
C LEU A 220 -13.14 10.45 -10.00
N TYR A 221 -14.44 10.21 -9.79
CA TYR A 221 -15.50 10.43 -10.77
C TYR A 221 -16.73 11.09 -10.15
N ALA A 222 -16.54 11.97 -9.16
CA ALA A 222 -17.61 12.63 -8.42
C ALA A 222 -18.63 13.32 -9.36
N ASP A 223 -18.14 13.92 -10.44
CA ASP A 223 -18.95 14.63 -11.43
C ASP A 223 -19.59 13.71 -12.49
N ASP A 224 -19.14 12.46 -12.61
CA ASP A 224 -19.67 11.51 -13.60
C ASP A 224 -20.83 10.71 -13.01
N ALA A 225 -21.84 10.38 -13.82
CA ALA A 225 -22.94 9.55 -13.39
C ALA A 225 -22.53 8.07 -13.34
N LEU A 226 -22.72 7.40 -12.19
CA LEU A 226 -22.55 5.95 -12.03
C LEU A 226 -23.66 5.22 -12.79
N GLN A 227 -23.31 4.64 -13.94
CA GLN A 227 -24.24 4.06 -14.91
C GLN A 227 -24.60 2.61 -14.61
N MET A 228 -23.69 1.86 -13.99
CA MET A 228 -23.91 0.44 -13.69
C MET A 228 -22.92 -0.03 -12.62
N ILE A 229 -23.42 -0.82 -11.69
CA ILE A 229 -22.63 -1.67 -10.80
C ILE A 229 -22.81 -3.10 -11.29
N ALA A 230 -21.70 -3.82 -11.44
CA ALA A 230 -21.74 -5.25 -11.64
C ALA A 230 -20.98 -5.98 -10.54
N ILE A 231 -21.67 -6.91 -9.89
CA ILE A 231 -21.16 -7.61 -8.71
C ILE A 231 -21.74 -9.03 -8.66
N SER A 232 -21.12 -9.92 -7.89
CA SER A 232 -21.60 -11.29 -7.68
C SER A 232 -23.03 -11.33 -7.13
N SER A 233 -23.80 -12.36 -7.48
CA SER A 233 -25.15 -12.61 -6.94
C SER A 233 -25.22 -12.87 -5.44
N PHE A 234 -24.10 -12.87 -4.74
CA PHE A 234 -24.05 -12.97 -3.29
C PHE A 234 -24.32 -11.63 -2.58
N TYR A 235 -24.34 -10.53 -3.33
CA TYR A 235 -24.54 -9.18 -2.80
C TYR A 235 -25.91 -8.59 -3.23
N ASP A 236 -26.90 -9.46 -3.45
CA ASP A 236 -28.27 -9.03 -3.76
C ASP A 236 -28.87 -8.23 -2.60
N ASP A 237 -28.66 -8.70 -1.36
CA ASP A 237 -29.06 -7.98 -0.15
C ASP A 237 -28.52 -6.54 -0.11
N VAL A 238 -27.29 -6.29 -0.60
CA VAL A 238 -26.68 -4.94 -0.62
C VAL A 238 -27.43 -4.01 -1.57
N LEU A 239 -27.74 -4.47 -2.78
CA LEU A 239 -28.48 -3.66 -3.76
C LEU A 239 -29.94 -3.46 -3.34
N ASP A 240 -30.56 -4.47 -2.74
CA ASP A 240 -31.92 -4.40 -2.20
C ASP A 240 -32.01 -3.39 -1.05
N GLU A 241 -31.05 -3.39 -0.12
CA GLU A 241 -30.99 -2.41 0.98
C GLU A 241 -30.83 -0.97 0.47
N LEU A 242 -30.05 -0.79 -0.59
CA LEU A 242 -29.82 0.51 -1.24
C LEU A 242 -30.95 0.91 -2.20
N GLN A 243 -31.96 0.05 -2.38
CA GLN A 243 -33.09 0.25 -3.30
C GLN A 243 -32.64 0.48 -4.75
N ILE A 244 -31.59 -0.22 -5.16
CA ILE A 244 -31.07 -0.15 -6.53
C ILE A 244 -31.65 -1.33 -7.32
N ASP A 245 -32.41 -1.04 -8.37
CA ASP A 245 -32.91 -2.07 -9.27
C ASP A 245 -31.75 -2.79 -9.98
N TYR A 246 -31.88 -4.10 -10.19
CA TYR A 246 -30.88 -4.89 -10.91
C TYR A 246 -31.50 -6.08 -11.65
N HIS A 247 -30.74 -6.66 -12.57
CA HIS A 247 -31.05 -7.94 -13.19
C HIS A 247 -29.88 -8.93 -13.06
N LEU A 248 -30.20 -10.22 -13.14
CA LEU A 248 -29.24 -11.30 -12.93
C LEU A 248 -28.82 -11.92 -14.27
N GLU A 249 -27.53 -11.88 -14.58
CA GLU A 249 -26.94 -12.57 -15.73
C GLU A 249 -25.78 -13.45 -15.27
N ASN A 250 -25.85 -14.77 -15.53
CA ASN A 250 -24.78 -15.73 -15.21
C ASN A 250 -24.22 -15.66 -13.77
N LYS A 251 -25.06 -15.33 -12.77
CA LYS A 251 -24.69 -15.11 -11.35
C LYS A 251 -23.96 -13.78 -11.06
N MET A 252 -24.09 -12.83 -11.97
CA MET A 252 -23.69 -11.45 -11.79
C MET A 252 -24.95 -10.58 -11.74
N LEU A 253 -25.04 -9.73 -10.73
CA LEU A 253 -26.03 -8.67 -10.59
C LEU A 253 -25.54 -7.50 -11.43
N LEU A 254 -26.42 -6.97 -12.27
CA LEU A 254 -26.19 -5.84 -13.16
C LEU A 254 -27.20 -4.78 -12.79
N SER A 255 -26.75 -3.70 -12.15
CA SER A 255 -27.63 -2.65 -11.65
C SER A 255 -28.14 -1.75 -12.76
N GLU A 256 -29.31 -1.16 -12.54
CA GLU A 256 -29.73 0.05 -13.22
C GLU A 256 -28.85 1.25 -12.77
N PRO A 257 -28.91 2.40 -13.47
CA PRO A 257 -28.15 3.59 -13.10
C PRO A 257 -28.44 4.06 -11.68
N VAL A 258 -27.39 4.39 -10.94
CA VAL A 258 -27.49 4.79 -9.53
C VAL A 258 -27.74 6.28 -9.43
N ILE A 259 -28.78 6.66 -8.69
CA ILE A 259 -29.07 8.08 -8.43
C ILE A 259 -27.93 8.73 -7.61
N PRO A 260 -27.58 10.00 -7.87
CA PRO A 260 -26.45 10.65 -7.19
C PRO A 260 -26.53 10.59 -5.66
N ASP A 261 -27.74 10.72 -5.11
CA ASP A 261 -27.98 10.85 -3.67
C ASP A 261 -27.68 9.58 -2.85
N VAL A 262 -27.60 8.39 -3.47
CA VAL A 262 -27.28 7.13 -2.78
C VAL A 262 -25.90 6.60 -3.14
N ARG A 263 -25.15 7.32 -3.98
CA ARG A 263 -23.88 6.86 -4.55
C ARG A 263 -22.81 6.62 -3.49
N GLU A 264 -22.69 7.53 -2.53
CA GLU A 264 -21.68 7.48 -1.47
C GLU A 264 -21.90 6.26 -0.57
N ASP A 265 -23.11 6.15 0.00
CA ASP A 265 -23.57 4.98 0.77
C ASP A 265 -23.41 3.66 0.00
N THR A 266 -23.63 3.69 -1.32
CA THR A 266 -23.45 2.51 -2.18
C THR A 266 -22.00 2.07 -2.26
N LEU A 267 -21.07 3.02 -2.46
CA LEU A 267 -19.65 2.71 -2.58
C LEU A 267 -19.05 2.27 -1.25
N GLU A 268 -19.43 2.90 -0.13
CA GLU A 268 -19.00 2.49 1.21
C GLU A 268 -19.46 1.07 1.55
N LYS A 269 -20.75 0.76 1.33
CA LYS A 269 -21.27 -0.59 1.56
C LYS A 269 -20.58 -1.61 0.67
N LEU A 270 -20.42 -1.33 -0.62
CA LEU A 270 -19.75 -2.23 -1.55
C LEU A 270 -18.27 -2.44 -1.17
N HIS A 271 -17.56 -1.39 -0.73
CA HIS A 271 -16.19 -1.50 -0.26
C HIS A 271 -16.10 -2.41 0.97
N SER A 272 -16.94 -2.15 1.99
CA SER A 272 -16.99 -2.94 3.23
C SER A 272 -17.37 -4.42 3.03
N GLU A 273 -18.17 -4.70 1.99
CA GLU A 273 -18.66 -6.05 1.67
C GLU A 273 -17.80 -6.76 0.59
N SER A 274 -16.92 -6.05 -0.15
CA SER A 274 -16.17 -6.58 -1.31
C SER A 274 -15.12 -7.68 -1.04
N PHE A 275 -15.16 -8.33 0.11
CA PHE A 275 -14.17 -9.29 0.60
C PHE A 275 -14.05 -10.60 -0.22
N MET A 276 -15.02 -10.92 -1.08
CA MET A 276 -15.12 -12.28 -1.68
C MET A 276 -15.19 -12.33 -3.22
N ASP A 277 -15.48 -11.23 -3.91
CA ASP A 277 -15.64 -11.20 -5.38
C ASP A 277 -15.41 -9.77 -5.93
N ARG A 278 -15.11 -9.68 -7.23
CA ARG A 278 -14.84 -8.38 -7.90
C ARG A 278 -16.08 -7.52 -8.00
N VAL A 279 -15.87 -6.21 -7.88
CA VAL A 279 -16.89 -5.19 -8.11
C VAL A 279 -16.49 -4.35 -9.32
N TYR A 280 -17.41 -4.18 -10.27
CA TYR A 280 -17.21 -3.33 -11.43
C TYR A 280 -18.13 -2.12 -11.32
N LEU A 281 -17.57 -0.92 -11.48
CA LEU A 281 -18.28 0.35 -11.39
C LEU A 281 -18.07 1.10 -12.70
N PHE A 282 -19.16 1.37 -13.42
CA PHE A 282 -19.11 2.01 -14.73
C PHE A 282 -19.66 3.43 -14.65
N TYR A 283 -18.89 4.40 -15.14
CA TYR A 283 -19.21 5.82 -15.06
C TYR A 283 -19.34 6.44 -16.46
N ALA A 284 -20.10 7.53 -16.51
CA ALA A 284 -20.37 8.40 -17.66
C ALA A 284 -21.19 7.75 -18.80
N SER A 285 -20.90 6.51 -19.20
CA SER A 285 -21.64 5.76 -20.22
C SER A 285 -21.87 4.31 -19.82
N GLN A 286 -22.96 3.72 -20.31
CA GLN A 286 -23.17 2.27 -20.15
C GLN A 286 -22.09 1.52 -20.93
N PRO A 287 -21.45 0.51 -20.32
CA PRO A 287 -20.44 -0.27 -21.02
C PRO A 287 -21.09 -1.19 -22.05
N ASN A 288 -20.34 -1.51 -23.10
CA ASN A 288 -20.64 -2.68 -23.92
C ASN A 288 -19.96 -3.89 -23.29
N TYR A 289 -20.73 -4.82 -22.72
CA TYR A 289 -20.20 -5.91 -21.92
C TYR A 289 -20.66 -7.29 -22.40
N GLN A 290 -19.90 -8.30 -21.99
CA GLN A 290 -20.24 -9.71 -22.10
C GLN A 290 -19.90 -10.40 -20.78
N VAL A 291 -20.90 -11.04 -20.15
CA VAL A 291 -20.66 -11.83 -18.94
C VAL A 291 -20.02 -13.17 -19.32
N LYS A 292 -18.75 -13.34 -18.97
CA LYS A 292 -17.99 -14.58 -19.16
C LYS A 292 -18.23 -15.50 -17.98
N LYS A 293 -18.78 -16.68 -18.27
CA LYS A 293 -18.95 -17.73 -17.27
C LYS A 293 -17.60 -18.40 -16.98
N GLY A 294 -17.15 -18.33 -15.73
CA GLY A 294 -15.99 -19.10 -15.28
C GLY A 294 -16.27 -20.59 -15.46
N GLN A 295 -15.42 -21.30 -16.19
CA GLN A 295 -15.43 -22.76 -16.28
C GLN A 295 -14.32 -23.36 -15.41
N PRO A 296 -14.53 -23.50 -14.09
CA PRO A 296 -13.52 -24.09 -13.23
C PRO A 296 -13.35 -25.58 -13.54
N SER A 297 -12.14 -25.97 -13.92
CA SER A 297 -11.77 -27.34 -14.25
C SER A 297 -11.60 -28.27 -13.03
N SER A 298 -11.61 -27.74 -11.79
CA SER A 298 -11.46 -28.53 -10.57
C SER A 298 -12.37 -28.07 -9.41
N LEU A 299 -12.66 -28.99 -8.49
CA LEU A 299 -13.53 -28.78 -7.32
C LEU A 299 -13.00 -27.74 -6.32
N PHE A 300 -11.69 -27.64 -6.14
CA PHE A 300 -11.07 -26.61 -5.29
C PHE A 300 -11.11 -25.23 -5.96
N LYS A 301 -10.90 -25.15 -7.28
CA LYS A 301 -11.04 -23.88 -8.02
C LYS A 301 -12.47 -23.35 -7.97
N LYS A 302 -13.51 -24.20 -7.95
CA LYS A 302 -14.92 -23.78 -7.81
C LYS A 302 -15.24 -22.97 -6.55
N ILE A 303 -14.43 -23.09 -5.50
CA ILE A 303 -14.67 -22.43 -4.20
C ILE A 303 -13.99 -21.07 -4.16
N PHE A 304 -12.83 -20.91 -4.83
CA PHE A 304 -11.98 -19.72 -4.77
C PHE A 304 -11.91 -18.92 -6.09
N SER A 305 -12.54 -19.38 -7.18
CA SER A 305 -12.60 -18.65 -8.44
C SER A 305 -13.90 -17.85 -8.55
N SER A 306 -13.80 -16.59 -8.95
CA SER A 306 -14.95 -15.77 -9.34
C SER A 306 -15.82 -16.54 -10.35
N LYS A 307 -17.12 -16.65 -10.06
CA LYS A 307 -18.03 -17.53 -10.82
C LYS A 307 -18.37 -16.97 -12.20
N ALA A 308 -18.27 -15.66 -12.35
CA ALA A 308 -18.42 -14.91 -13.59
C ALA A 308 -17.50 -13.70 -13.58
N THR A 309 -17.04 -13.29 -14.75
CA THR A 309 -16.24 -12.09 -14.99
C THR A 309 -16.86 -11.30 -16.12
N LEU A 310 -16.58 -10.00 -16.20
CA LEU A 310 -17.00 -9.17 -17.31
C LEU A 310 -15.85 -8.94 -18.27
N ASP A 311 -16.12 -9.18 -19.55
CA ASP A 311 -15.38 -8.57 -20.65
C ASP A 311 -16.14 -7.35 -21.12
N PHE A 312 -15.49 -6.20 -21.22
CA PHE A 312 -16.20 -4.96 -21.56
C PHE A 312 -15.35 -4.03 -22.42
N ASN A 313 -16.04 -3.15 -23.13
CA ASN A 313 -15.50 -1.98 -23.79
C ASN A 313 -16.27 -0.74 -23.33
N LEU A 314 -15.60 0.39 -23.34
CA LEU A 314 -16.17 1.68 -22.97
C LEU A 314 -16.42 2.51 -24.21
N GLU A 315 -17.52 3.25 -24.25
CA GLU A 315 -17.71 4.29 -25.26
C GLU A 315 -16.76 5.46 -25.01
N LYS A 316 -16.76 6.43 -25.93
CA LYS A 316 -15.97 7.66 -25.78
C LYS A 316 -16.35 8.39 -24.49
N ASN A 317 -15.34 8.81 -23.72
CA ASN A 317 -15.40 9.36 -22.37
C ASN A 317 -15.91 8.38 -21.30
N GLY A 318 -16.11 7.11 -21.64
CA GLY A 318 -16.51 6.08 -20.69
C GLY A 318 -15.37 5.74 -19.74
N LYS A 319 -15.72 5.47 -18.49
CA LYS A 319 -14.78 5.15 -17.41
C LYS A 319 -15.27 3.92 -16.65
N ALA A 320 -14.34 3.08 -16.20
CA ALA A 320 -14.67 1.97 -15.31
C ALA A 320 -13.65 1.82 -14.20
N VAL A 321 -14.12 1.40 -13.03
CA VAL A 321 -13.30 0.99 -11.89
C VAL A 321 -13.63 -0.46 -11.58
N VAL A 322 -12.60 -1.29 -11.50
CA VAL A 322 -12.71 -2.71 -11.11
C VAL A 322 -11.97 -2.90 -9.81
N LEU A 323 -12.71 -3.25 -8.76
CA LEU A 323 -12.14 -3.56 -7.45
C LEU A 323 -11.65 -5.01 -7.44
N VAL A 324 -10.37 -5.19 -7.09
CA VAL A 324 -9.68 -6.48 -7.00
C VAL A 324 -8.89 -6.57 -5.70
N LEU A 325 -8.45 -7.79 -5.35
CA LEU A 325 -7.75 -8.06 -4.07
C LEU A 325 -8.57 -7.60 -2.88
N ASP A 326 -9.79 -8.12 -2.74
CA ASP A 326 -10.67 -7.87 -1.59
C ASP A 326 -10.98 -6.38 -1.36
N GLY A 327 -11.02 -5.59 -2.44
CA GLY A 327 -11.28 -4.15 -2.38
C GLY A 327 -10.04 -3.29 -2.13
N GLU A 328 -8.85 -3.87 -1.96
CA GLU A 328 -7.64 -3.11 -1.66
C GLU A 328 -7.06 -2.36 -2.88
N LEU A 329 -7.39 -2.81 -4.10
CA LEU A 329 -6.88 -2.25 -5.34
C LEU A 329 -8.01 -1.94 -6.32
N ALA A 330 -8.08 -0.69 -6.80
CA ALA A 330 -8.93 -0.26 -7.89
C ALA A 330 -8.15 -0.24 -9.20
N ILE A 331 -8.60 -1.00 -10.20
CA ILE A 331 -8.11 -0.91 -11.58
C ILE A 331 -9.05 0.00 -12.36
N ILE A 332 -8.48 1.04 -12.96
CA ILE A 332 -9.17 2.12 -13.62
C ILE A 332 -8.95 2.03 -15.13
N TYR A 333 -10.04 2.11 -15.87
CA TYR A 333 -10.10 2.04 -17.33
C TYR A 333 -10.68 3.34 -17.88
N GLU A 334 -10.00 3.96 -18.83
CA GLU A 334 -10.47 5.17 -19.48
C GLU A 334 -10.41 5.05 -21.01
N ASN A 335 -11.45 5.56 -21.66
CA ASN A 335 -11.51 5.70 -23.11
C ASN A 335 -11.89 7.16 -23.44
N GLU A 336 -10.96 7.97 -23.96
CA GLU A 336 -11.20 9.40 -24.29
C GLU A 336 -11.70 9.66 -25.71
#